data_AF-A0A9X2ZVN6-F1
#
_entry.id   AF-A0A9X2ZVN6-F1
#
_cell.length_a   1.000
_cell.length_b   1.000
_cell.length_c   1.000
_cell.angle_alpha   90.00
_cell.angle_beta   90.00
_cell.angle_gamma   90.00
#
_symmetry.space_group_name_H-M   'P 1'
#
loop_
_entity.id
_entity.type
_entity.pdbx_description
1 polymer ?
#
loop_
_entity_poly.entity_id
_entity_poly.type
_entity_poly.pdbx_seq_one_letter_code
_entity_poly.pdbx_strand_id
1 'polypeptide(L)'
;MSEDEGPYSRVEVDPNESKHQFNTYIRQSVLELLKAASFHEDESISSIVERAVVKELERMQDERGEQYEIYPPHRIEKGSD
;
A
#
# COMPACT_ATOMS: atom_id res chain seq x y z
N MET A 1 -31.28 -22.66 -3.74
CA MET A 1 -30.92 -21.24 -3.86
C MET A 1 -29.40 -21.24 -3.83
N SER A 2 -28.78 -20.96 -4.97
CA SER A 2 -27.34 -21.06 -5.16
C SER A 2 -26.73 -19.72 -4.76
N GLU A 3 -26.03 -19.69 -3.63
CA GLU A 3 -25.19 -18.55 -3.28
C GLU A 3 -23.91 -18.71 -4.12
N ASP A 4 -23.83 -17.86 -5.14
CA ASP A 4 -22.69 -17.71 -6.04
C ASP A 4 -21.56 -17.02 -5.25
N GLU A 5 -20.82 -17.80 -4.47
CA GLU A 5 -19.55 -17.36 -3.89
C GLU A 5 -18.54 -17.24 -5.05
N GLY A 6 -18.44 -16.04 -5.63
CA GLY A 6 -17.43 -15.73 -6.64
C GLY A 6 -16.01 -16.07 -6.16
N PRO A 7 -15.02 -16.23 -7.07
CA PRO A 7 -13.68 -16.74 -6.77
C PRO A 7 -12.78 -15.78 -5.97
N TYR A 8 -13.36 -14.85 -5.22
CA TYR A 8 -12.68 -13.74 -4.59
C TYR A 8 -12.41 -14.07 -3.13
N SER A 9 -11.17 -14.44 -2.86
CA SER A 9 -10.67 -14.53 -1.49
C SER A 9 -10.27 -13.14 -1.02
N ARG A 10 -10.75 -12.75 0.17
CA ARG A 10 -10.24 -11.60 0.91
C ARG A 10 -8.74 -11.84 1.13
N VAL A 11 -7.89 -11.09 0.45
CA VAL A 11 -6.44 -11.19 0.64
C VAL A 11 -6.10 -10.57 1.99
N GLU A 12 -5.81 -11.43 2.97
CA GLU A 12 -5.14 -11.01 4.19
C GLU A 12 -3.70 -10.63 3.81
N VAL A 13 -3.38 -9.34 3.82
CA VAL A 13 -2.02 -8.87 3.59
C VAL A 13 -1.19 -9.32 4.79
N ASP A 14 -0.29 -10.29 4.60
CA ASP A 14 0.63 -10.72 5.65
C ASP A 14 1.58 -9.55 5.94
N PRO A 15 1.60 -8.97 7.16
CA PRO A 15 2.52 -7.90 7.51
C PRO A 15 4.00 -8.33 7.47
N ASN A 16 4.27 -9.64 7.31
CA ASN A 16 5.60 -10.22 7.14
C ASN A 16 5.96 -10.53 5.67
N GLU A 17 5.08 -10.22 4.71
CA GLU A 17 5.35 -10.40 3.29
C GLU A 17 6.48 -9.47 2.81
N SER A 18 7.14 -9.83 1.71
CA SER A 18 8.40 -9.22 1.28
C SER A 18 8.31 -7.71 1.08
N LYS A 19 9.23 -6.95 1.69
CA LYS A 19 9.38 -5.51 1.45
C LYS A 19 9.70 -5.25 -0.03
N HIS A 20 8.82 -4.51 -0.71
CA HIS A 20 9.06 -4.03 -2.07
C HIS A 20 9.61 -2.60 -2.04
N GLN A 21 10.61 -2.31 -2.90
CA GLN A 21 11.15 -0.97 -3.02
C GLN A 21 10.15 -0.06 -3.74
N PHE A 22 9.63 0.95 -3.03
CA PHE A 22 8.76 1.97 -3.59
C PHE A 22 9.58 3.22 -3.94
N ASN A 23 9.95 3.35 -5.22
CA ASN A 23 10.67 4.52 -5.72
C ASN A 23 9.67 5.57 -6.21
N THR A 24 9.66 6.74 -5.58
CA THR A 24 8.80 7.87 -5.97
C THR A 24 9.56 9.20 -5.84
N TYR A 25 9.02 10.24 -6.47
CA TYR A 25 9.54 11.61 -6.36
C TYR A 25 8.69 12.41 -5.38
N ILE A 26 9.34 13.06 -4.41
CA ILE A 26 8.69 13.98 -3.48
C ILE A 26 9.29 15.39 -3.61
N ARG A 27 8.50 16.41 -3.28
CA ARG A 27 8.97 17.80 -3.28
C ARG A 27 10.01 18.01 -2.18
N GLN A 28 11.01 18.86 -2.43
CA GLN A 28 12.06 19.16 -1.45
C GLN A 28 11.51 19.63 -0.11
N SER A 29 10.48 20.49 -0.11
CA SER A 29 9.85 20.98 1.13
C SER A 29 9.26 19.85 1.97
N VAL A 30 8.69 18.83 1.34
CA VAL A 30 8.15 17.65 2.02
C VAL A 30 9.27 16.79 2.58
N LEU A 31 10.36 16.61 1.82
CA LEU A 31 11.54 15.87 2.30
C LEU A 31 12.14 16.52 3.56
N GLU A 32 12.25 17.83 3.62
CA GLU A 32 12.78 18.52 4.81
C GLU A 32 11.87 18.34 6.03
N LEU A 33 10.54 18.37 5.85
CA LEU A 33 9.60 18.05 6.91
C LEU A 33 9.71 16.59 7.39
N LEU A 34 9.87 15.65 6.46
CA LEU A 34 10.07 14.23 6.80
C LEU A 34 11.36 13.99 7.58
N LYS A 35 12.45 14.69 7.24
CA LYS A 35 13.70 14.63 8.01
C LYS A 35 13.51 15.17 9.43
N ALA A 36 12.83 16.31 9.57
CA ALA A 36 12.54 16.89 10.88
C ALA A 36 11.67 15.94 11.73
N ALA A 37 10.62 15.38 11.15
CA ALA A 37 9.76 14.40 11.82
C ALA A 37 10.55 13.14 12.22
N SER A 38 11.37 12.60 11.32
CA SER A 38 12.23 11.45 11.59
C SER A 38 13.16 11.68 12.78
N PHE A 39 13.73 12.88 12.89
CA PHE A 39 14.57 13.26 14.03
C PHE A 39 13.77 13.38 15.33
N HIS A 40 12.59 14.01 15.29
CA HIS A 40 11.80 14.26 16.50
C HIS A 40 11.12 13.01 17.06
N GLU A 41 10.65 12.14 16.18
CA GLU A 41 9.91 10.93 16.56
C GLU A 41 10.82 9.71 16.78
N ASP A 42 12.13 9.83 16.53
CA ASP A 42 13.10 8.72 16.55
C ASP A 42 12.65 7.54 15.67
N GLU A 43 12.09 7.87 14.50
CA GLU A 43 11.55 6.92 13.53
C GLU A 43 12.18 7.12 12.15
N SER A 44 12.23 6.04 11.35
CA SER A 44 12.72 6.15 9.97
C SER A 44 11.73 6.91 9.07
N ILE A 45 12.22 7.67 8.10
CA ILE A 45 11.37 8.33 7.08
C ILE A 45 10.45 7.31 6.40
N SER A 46 10.96 6.11 6.08
CA SER A 46 10.17 5.05 5.46
C SER A 46 8.99 4.63 6.33
N SER A 47 9.18 4.44 7.63
CA SER A 47 8.11 4.10 8.57
C SER A 47 7.05 5.20 8.68
N ILE A 48 7.50 6.46 8.72
CA ILE A 48 6.60 7.61 8.75
C ILE A 48 5.75 7.68 7.47
N VAL A 49 6.38 7.49 6.30
CA VAL A 49 5.70 7.50 5.00
C VAL A 49 4.73 6.33 4.88
N GLU A 50 5.15 5.12 5.26
CA GLU A 50 4.30 3.92 5.25
C GLU A 50 3.04 4.14 6.10
N ARG A 51 3.20 4.59 7.36
CA ARG A 51 2.07 4.88 8.25
C ARG A 51 1.15 5.97 7.68
N ALA A 52 1.70 7.00 7.07
CA ALA A 52 0.90 8.07 6.46
C ALA A 52 0.11 7.56 5.24
N VAL A 53 0.71 6.72 4.40
CA VAL A 53 0.05 6.11 3.23
C VAL A 53 -1.06 5.16 3.66
N VAL A 54 -0.80 4.29 4.66
CA VAL A 54 -1.82 3.37 5.20
C VAL A 54 -3.05 4.15 5.70
N LYS A 55 -2.81 5.17 6.54
CA LYS A 55 -3.90 5.99 7.09
C LYS A 55 -4.72 6.68 6.00
N GLU A 56 -4.07 7.14 4.94
CA GLU A 56 -4.75 7.78 3.81
C GLU A 56 -5.56 6.78 2.98
N LEU A 57 -5.04 5.57 2.75
CA LEU A 57 -5.78 4.50 2.07
C LEU A 57 -6.99 4.03 2.87
N GLU A 58 -6.87 3.92 4.20
CA GLU A 58 -8.00 3.63 5.11
C GLU A 58 -9.07 4.72 4.99
N ARG A 59 -8.67 6.00 5.10
CA ARG A 59 -9.59 7.14 4.93
C ARG A 59 -10.33 7.09 3.58
N MET A 60 -9.63 6.79 2.49
CA MET A 60 -10.23 6.70 1.15
C MET A 60 -11.24 5.54 1.04
N GLN A 61 -10.95 4.37 1.64
CA GLN A 61 -11.87 3.23 1.66
C GLN A 61 -13.11 3.52 2.49
N ASP A 62 -12.95 4.19 3.64
CA ASP A 62 -14.04 4.62 4.49
C ASP A 62 -14.96 5.62 3.77
N GLU A 63 -14.39 6.59 3.05
CA GLU A 63 -15.14 7.57 2.26
C GLU A 63 -15.89 6.93 1.08
N ARG A 64 -15.32 5.87 0.50
CA ARG A 64 -15.95 5.09 -0.58
C ARG A 64 -17.02 4.12 -0.05
N GLY A 65 -16.92 3.71 1.22
CA GLY A 65 -17.74 2.63 1.80
C GLY A 65 -17.40 1.25 1.27
N GLU A 66 -16.23 1.07 0.65
CA GLU A 66 -15.79 -0.18 0.01
C GLU A 66 -14.27 -0.35 0.14
N GLN A 67 -13.84 -1.58 0.44
CA GLN A 67 -12.42 -1.93 0.53
C GLN A 67 -11.80 -2.04 -0.88
N TYR A 68 -10.50 -1.82 -0.99
CA TYR A 68 -9.77 -2.06 -2.24
C TYR A 68 -9.65 -3.56 -2.51
N GLU A 69 -10.00 -3.96 -3.73
CA GLU A 69 -9.74 -5.30 -4.22
C GLU A 69 -8.29 -5.39 -4.74
N ILE A 70 -7.49 -6.28 -4.17
CA ILE A 70 -6.12 -6.54 -4.64
C ILE A 70 -6.18 -7.62 -5.71
N TYR A 71 -5.96 -7.24 -6.96
CA TYR A 71 -5.90 -8.19 -8.05
C TYR A 71 -4.59 -8.97 -8.01
N PRO A 72 -4.63 -10.31 -8.13
CA PRO A 72 -3.41 -11.10 -8.27
C PRO A 72 -2.65 -10.60 -9.51
N PRO A 73 -1.30 -10.55 -9.46
CA PRO A 73 -0.52 -10.10 -10.60
C PRO A 73 -0.86 -10.98 -11.80
N HIS A 74 -1.42 -10.37 -12.86
CA HIS A 74 -1.64 -11.07 -14.11
C HIS A 74 -0.27 -11.56 -14.61
N ARG A 75 -0.07 -12.89 -14.64
CA ARG A 75 1.07 -13.46 -15.38
C ARG A 75 0.87 -13.09 -16.83
N ILE A 76 1.60 -12.09 -17.31
CA ILE A 76 1.80 -11.92 -18.75
C ILE A 76 2.65 -13.13 -19.13
N GLU A 77 2.02 -14.12 -19.77
CA GLU A 77 2.77 -15.16 -20.48
C GLU A 77 3.68 -14.40 -21.45
N LYS A 78 4.98 -14.38 -21.16
CA LYS A 78 5.97 -13.92 -22.13
C LYS A 78 5.79 -14.84 -23.33
N GLY A 79 5.23 -14.29 -24.41
CA GLY A 79 5.18 -14.96 -25.70
C GLY A 79 6.58 -15.48 -26.00
N SER A 80 6.63 -16.76 -26.35
CA SER A 80 7.84 -17.48 -26.73
C SER A 80 8.53 -16.75 -27.88
N ASP A 81 9.74 -16.25 -27.64
CA ASP A 81 10.74 -15.99 -28.67
C ASP A 81 11.49 -17.29 -28.98
#